data_AF-M2Y2F0-F1
#
_entry.id   AF-M2Y2F0-F1
#
_cell.length_a   1.000
_cell.length_b   1.000
_cell.length_c   1.000
_cell.angle_alpha   90.00
_cell.angle_beta   90.00
_cell.angle_gamma   90.00
#
_symmetry.space_group_name_H-M   'P 1'
#
loop_
_entity.id
_entity.type
_entity.pdbx_description
1 polymer ?
#
loop_
_entity_poly.entity_id
_entity_poly.type
_entity_poly.pdbx_seq_one_letter_code
_entity_poly.pdbx_strand_id
1 'polypeptide(L)'
;MSNFLPDTLRKQKCLSGKTAIVTGASRGIGREIALAFAEAGANVVVAAKSIQDTPSLPGTIYSVAKEVEACGVKALPCQVDVREEVAVENMVDKTVQAFGSIDILIANSGALWWKNVVDTPMKRYDLVQGVNARGSFACVRAVLPHMIKQRSGHIITMSPPIDLEHMEGKVGYLMSKYGMTILAMGLAEEVREFNISSNALWPKTMIESFATMNFHLGERWMWRKASILADCVLMMVNEPGGRFSGHAVIDEVFMRERGIEDFSRYQCVPGKEPPPAWPASKLGTFRTPKNASVPPGVYSLNAASSNHSKL
;
A
#
# COMPACT_ATOMS: atom_id res chain seq x y z
N MET A 1 -2.12 19.50 17.15
CA MET A 1 -2.52 18.36 16.27
C MET A 1 -3.10 18.80 14.92
N SER A 2 -3.64 20.02 14.75
CA SER A 2 -4.26 20.50 13.49
C SER A 2 -3.35 20.55 12.25
N ASN A 3 -2.03 20.60 12.43
CA ASN A 3 -1.06 20.69 11.32
C ASN A 3 -0.81 19.38 10.59
N PHE A 4 -1.37 18.26 11.07
CA PHE A 4 -1.12 16.91 10.53
C PHE A 4 -2.33 16.31 9.78
N LEU A 5 -3.37 17.11 9.55
CA LEU A 5 -4.54 16.68 8.78
C LEU A 5 -4.22 16.66 7.27
N PRO A 6 -4.84 15.75 6.48
CA PRO A 6 -4.53 15.61 5.05
C PRO A 6 -4.62 16.93 4.25
N ASP A 7 -5.65 17.73 4.49
CA ASP A 7 -5.84 18.99 3.78
C ASP A 7 -4.80 20.04 4.18
N THR A 8 -4.36 20.02 5.44
CA THR A 8 -3.28 20.88 5.92
C THR A 8 -1.95 20.47 5.29
N LEU A 9 -1.65 19.16 5.22
CA LEU A 9 -0.44 18.61 4.60
C LEU A 9 -0.33 19.01 3.12
N ARG A 10 -1.44 18.90 2.37
CA ARG A 10 -1.53 19.38 0.97
C ARG A 10 -1.28 20.88 0.87
N LYS A 11 -1.98 21.68 1.69
CA LYS A 11 -1.87 23.14 1.68
C LYS A 11 -0.45 23.63 1.98
N GLN A 12 0.27 22.91 2.84
CA GLN A 12 1.64 23.23 3.22
C GLN A 12 2.70 22.73 2.22
N LYS A 13 2.29 21.96 1.20
CA LYS A 13 3.22 21.30 0.27
C LYS A 13 4.31 20.51 1.00
N CYS A 14 3.92 19.70 2.00
CA CYS A 14 4.85 19.01 2.90
C CYS A 14 5.82 18.03 2.20
N LEU A 15 5.52 17.63 0.96
CA LEU A 15 6.37 16.77 0.13
C LEU A 15 7.11 17.55 -0.97
N SER A 16 7.18 18.88 -0.89
CA SER A 16 7.91 19.71 -1.86
C SER A 16 9.36 19.23 -2.03
N GLY A 17 9.74 18.96 -3.28
CA GLY A 17 11.07 18.47 -3.64
C GLY A 17 11.30 16.97 -3.38
N LYS A 18 10.30 16.24 -2.89
CA LYS A 18 10.35 14.78 -2.74
C LYS A 18 9.97 14.07 -4.02
N THR A 19 10.48 12.84 -4.19
CA THR A 19 10.15 11.99 -5.34
C THR A 19 9.45 10.71 -4.88
N ALA A 20 8.25 10.48 -5.40
CA ALA A 20 7.44 9.30 -5.08
C ALA A 20 7.27 8.38 -6.30
N ILE A 21 7.53 7.09 -6.12
CA ILE A 21 7.19 6.05 -7.09
C ILE A 21 5.90 5.37 -6.62
N VAL A 22 4.88 5.36 -7.49
CA VAL A 22 3.62 4.66 -7.21
C VAL A 22 3.38 3.61 -8.29
N THR A 23 3.44 2.33 -7.91
CA THR A 23 3.16 1.22 -8.83
C THR A 23 1.66 0.96 -8.95
N GLY A 24 1.18 0.62 -10.14
CA GLY A 24 -0.26 0.48 -10.41
C GLY A 24 -1.00 1.82 -10.41
N ALA A 25 -0.33 2.93 -10.71
CA ALA A 25 -0.87 4.29 -10.56
C ALA A 25 -1.73 4.79 -11.73
N SER A 26 -1.98 3.99 -12.76
CA SER A 26 -2.77 4.43 -13.93
C SER A 26 -4.27 4.61 -13.66
N ARG A 27 -4.77 4.19 -12.48
CA ARG A 27 -6.17 4.31 -12.04
C ARG A 27 -6.34 3.93 -10.56
N GLY A 28 -7.56 4.11 -10.05
CA GLY A 28 -7.97 3.62 -8.72
C GLY A 28 -7.10 4.15 -7.58
N ILE A 29 -6.82 3.29 -6.60
CA ILE A 29 -6.04 3.65 -5.39
C ILE A 29 -4.68 4.27 -5.73
N GLY A 30 -3.95 3.68 -6.68
CA GLY A 30 -2.64 4.19 -7.07
C GLY A 30 -2.71 5.60 -7.69
N ARG A 31 -3.75 5.89 -8.49
CA ARG A 31 -3.99 7.23 -9.03
C ARG A 31 -4.27 8.23 -7.90
N GLU A 32 -5.18 7.90 -6.98
CA GLU A 32 -5.51 8.80 -5.87
C GLU A 32 -4.31 9.11 -4.97
N ILE A 33 -3.46 8.11 -4.70
CA ILE A 33 -2.21 8.33 -3.96
C ILE A 33 -1.24 9.22 -4.75
N ALA A 34 -1.08 8.99 -6.05
CA ALA A 34 -0.25 9.83 -6.91
C ALA A 34 -0.70 11.29 -6.90
N LEU A 35 -2.01 11.55 -6.99
CA LEU A 35 -2.57 12.90 -6.93
C LEU A 35 -2.40 13.53 -5.54
N ALA A 36 -2.65 12.81 -4.46
CA ALA A 36 -2.44 13.35 -3.11
C ALA A 36 -0.98 13.75 -2.85
N PHE A 37 -0.01 12.99 -3.36
CA PHE A 37 1.40 13.34 -3.30
C PHE A 37 1.75 14.55 -4.17
N ALA A 38 1.19 14.63 -5.38
CA ALA A 38 1.38 15.77 -6.27
C ALA A 38 0.79 17.07 -5.67
N GLU A 39 -0.41 16.98 -5.11
CA GLU A 39 -1.05 18.07 -4.36
C GLU A 39 -0.22 18.52 -3.17
N ALA A 40 0.49 17.59 -2.51
CA ALA A 40 1.45 17.87 -1.44
C ALA A 40 2.85 18.28 -1.93
N GLY A 41 3.09 18.41 -3.24
CA GLY A 41 4.32 18.98 -3.80
C GLY A 41 5.40 17.98 -4.25
N ALA A 42 5.13 16.67 -4.21
CA ALA A 42 6.08 15.66 -4.66
C ALA A 42 6.13 15.57 -6.20
N ASN A 43 7.31 15.29 -6.76
CA ASN A 43 7.41 14.72 -8.10
C ASN A 43 6.91 13.27 -8.05
N VAL A 44 6.17 12.83 -9.07
CA VAL A 44 5.54 11.49 -9.05
C VAL A 44 5.89 10.68 -10.29
N VAL A 45 6.40 9.47 -10.05
CA VAL A 45 6.57 8.44 -11.07
C VAL A 45 5.29 7.60 -11.13
N VAL A 46 4.59 7.70 -12.25
CA VAL A 46 3.35 6.97 -12.52
C VAL A 46 3.70 5.66 -13.21
N ALA A 47 3.87 4.60 -12.43
CA ALA A 47 4.35 3.31 -12.92
C ALA A 47 3.19 2.31 -13.11
N ALA A 48 2.87 1.94 -14.35
CA ALA A 48 1.90 0.88 -14.65
C ALA A 48 2.04 0.36 -16.09
N LYS A 49 1.31 -0.70 -16.43
CA LYS A 49 1.35 -1.29 -17.78
C LYS A 49 0.54 -0.53 -18.83
N SER A 50 -0.52 0.14 -18.40
CA SER A 50 -1.53 0.74 -19.29
C SER A 50 -1.01 2.03 -19.94
N ILE A 51 -0.67 1.94 -21.22
CA ILE A 51 -0.29 3.07 -22.08
C ILE A 51 -1.38 3.51 -23.06
N GLN A 52 -2.38 2.64 -23.26
CA GLN A 52 -3.55 2.88 -24.11
C GLN A 52 -4.81 2.72 -23.29
N ASP A 53 -5.80 3.56 -23.61
CA ASP A 53 -7.07 3.59 -22.92
C ASP A 53 -8.04 2.58 -23.55
N THR A 54 -8.82 1.88 -22.74
CA THR A 54 -9.88 0.97 -23.22
C THR A 54 -11.15 1.13 -22.40
N PRO A 55 -12.35 0.88 -22.97
CA PRO A 55 -13.60 0.97 -22.21
C PRO A 55 -13.62 0.09 -20.96
N SER A 56 -12.94 -1.07 -21.00
CA SER A 56 -12.88 -2.02 -19.89
C SER A 56 -11.82 -1.69 -18.84
N LEU A 57 -10.89 -0.78 -19.13
CA LEU A 57 -9.78 -0.45 -18.24
C LEU A 57 -9.31 1.01 -18.42
N PRO A 58 -10.18 2.00 -18.10
CA PRO A 58 -9.90 3.40 -18.39
C PRO A 58 -8.72 3.96 -17.60
N GLY A 59 -8.04 4.95 -18.15
CA GLY A 59 -6.89 5.65 -17.56
C GLY A 59 -5.55 5.04 -17.96
N THR A 60 -4.54 5.87 -18.19
CA THR A 60 -3.19 5.44 -18.59
C THR A 60 -2.16 6.11 -17.71
N ILE A 61 -0.91 5.64 -17.79
CA ILE A 61 0.20 6.36 -17.15
C ILE A 61 0.29 7.82 -17.64
N TYR A 62 -0.05 8.08 -18.90
CA TYR A 62 0.01 9.42 -19.50
C TYR A 62 -1.14 10.31 -19.04
N SER A 63 -2.36 9.78 -18.91
CA SER A 63 -3.48 10.58 -18.43
C SER A 63 -3.28 11.00 -16.97
N VAL A 64 -2.81 10.07 -16.12
CA VAL A 64 -2.51 10.38 -14.72
C VAL A 64 -1.29 11.29 -14.59
N ALA A 65 -0.27 11.15 -15.45
CA ALA A 65 0.85 12.08 -15.48
C ALA A 65 0.41 13.53 -15.76
N LYS A 66 -0.53 13.75 -16.69
CA LYS A 66 -1.10 15.08 -16.95
C LYS A 66 -1.84 15.65 -15.73
N GLU A 67 -2.56 14.81 -15.00
CA GLU A 67 -3.24 15.24 -13.76
C GLU A 67 -2.23 15.62 -12.66
N VAL A 68 -1.15 14.84 -12.52
CA VAL A 68 -0.04 15.16 -11.62
C VAL A 68 0.61 16.50 -12.01
N GLU A 69 0.90 16.71 -13.30
CA GLU A 69 1.47 17.96 -13.81
C GLU A 69 0.55 19.16 -13.56
N ALA A 70 -0.77 18.97 -13.63
CA ALA A 70 -1.75 20.00 -13.31
C ALA A 70 -1.70 20.45 -11.83
N CYS A 71 -1.11 19.66 -10.93
CA CYS A 71 -0.84 20.06 -9.55
C CYS A 71 0.41 20.96 -9.40
N GLY A 72 1.14 21.23 -10.48
CA GLY A 72 2.32 22.10 -10.52
C GLY A 72 3.64 21.40 -10.19
N VAL A 73 3.69 20.07 -10.27
CA VAL A 73 4.88 19.24 -10.00
C VAL A 73 5.26 18.42 -11.24
N LYS A 74 6.41 17.75 -11.22
CA LYS A 74 6.82 16.90 -12.36
C LYS A 74 6.23 15.51 -12.27
N ALA A 75 5.76 14.98 -13.39
CA ALA A 75 5.37 13.59 -13.55
C ALA A 75 6.40 12.82 -14.39
N LEU A 76 6.60 11.54 -14.09
CA LEU A 76 7.34 10.62 -14.94
C LEU A 76 6.46 9.39 -15.24
N PRO A 77 5.77 9.33 -16.39
CA PRO A 77 5.02 8.14 -16.79
C PRO A 77 5.97 7.00 -17.18
N CYS A 78 5.91 5.88 -16.48
CA CYS A 78 6.75 4.71 -16.73
C CYS A 78 5.87 3.49 -17.08
N GLN A 79 6.05 2.95 -18.29
CA GLN A 79 5.44 1.68 -18.67
C GLN A 79 6.17 0.54 -17.96
N VAL A 80 5.55 -0.05 -16.94
CA VAL A 80 6.18 -1.07 -16.09
C VAL A 80 5.21 -2.21 -15.81
N ASP A 81 5.63 -3.43 -16.16
CA ASP A 81 5.10 -4.64 -15.55
C ASP A 81 6.04 -5.04 -14.41
N VAL A 82 5.56 -4.98 -13.16
CA VAL A 82 6.38 -5.27 -11.97
C VAL A 82 6.88 -6.73 -11.91
N ARG A 83 6.39 -7.61 -12.78
CA ARG A 83 6.89 -8.96 -12.95
C ARG A 83 8.22 -8.99 -13.71
N GLU A 84 8.54 -7.96 -14.47
CA GLU A 84 9.76 -7.89 -15.28
C GLU A 84 10.83 -7.07 -14.57
N GLU A 85 11.86 -7.74 -14.05
CA GLU A 85 12.91 -7.12 -13.23
C GLU A 85 13.62 -5.97 -13.97
N VAL A 86 14.01 -6.19 -15.23
CA VAL A 86 14.63 -5.18 -16.08
C VAL A 86 13.74 -3.95 -16.26
N ALA A 87 12.42 -4.11 -16.33
CA ALA A 87 11.51 -2.96 -16.44
C ALA A 87 11.45 -2.16 -15.12
N VAL A 88 11.54 -2.83 -13.97
CA VAL A 88 11.59 -2.20 -12.66
C VAL A 88 12.92 -1.46 -12.46
N GLU A 89 14.05 -2.06 -12.83
CA GLU A 89 15.38 -1.42 -12.77
C GLU A 89 15.43 -0.17 -13.66
N ASN A 90 14.98 -0.29 -14.92
CA ASN A 90 14.89 0.86 -15.83
C ASN A 90 14.00 2.00 -15.32
N MET A 91 12.91 1.68 -14.59
CA MET A 91 12.07 2.71 -13.97
C MET A 91 12.84 3.46 -12.88
N VAL A 92 13.59 2.74 -12.04
CA VAL A 92 14.42 3.33 -10.98
C VAL A 92 15.51 4.21 -11.58
N ASP A 93 16.23 3.72 -12.60
CA ASP A 93 17.28 4.49 -13.28
C ASP A 93 16.74 5.79 -13.88
N LYS A 94 15.62 5.73 -14.61
CA LYS A 94 14.94 6.92 -15.15
C LYS A 94 14.49 7.88 -14.06
N THR A 95 14.03 7.35 -12.92
CA THR A 95 13.60 8.17 -11.77
C THR A 95 14.78 8.96 -11.21
N VAL A 96 15.90 8.28 -10.96
CA VAL A 96 17.12 8.91 -10.43
C VAL A 96 17.70 9.90 -11.44
N GLN A 97 17.70 9.57 -12.73
CA GLN A 97 18.13 10.48 -13.77
C GLN A 97 17.26 11.75 -13.84
N ALA A 98 15.94 11.61 -13.69
CA ALA A 98 15.01 12.73 -13.82
C ALA A 98 14.95 13.62 -12.57
N PHE A 99 15.03 13.02 -11.37
CA PHE A 99 14.72 13.71 -10.11
C PHE A 99 15.82 13.65 -9.07
N GLY A 100 16.85 12.83 -9.25
CA GLY A 100 18.02 12.74 -8.37
C GLY A 100 17.82 11.99 -7.05
N SER A 101 16.57 11.75 -6.63
CA SER A 101 16.23 11.03 -5.40
C SER A 101 15.05 10.08 -5.59
N ILE A 102 14.92 9.12 -4.67
CA ILE A 102 13.71 8.33 -4.46
C ILE A 102 13.38 8.39 -2.97
N ASP A 103 12.35 9.15 -2.61
CA ASP A 103 11.98 9.38 -1.21
C ASP A 103 10.84 8.46 -0.74
N ILE A 104 9.94 8.08 -1.65
CA ILE A 104 8.75 7.29 -1.32
C ILE A 104 8.54 6.19 -2.38
N LEU A 105 8.31 4.96 -1.94
CA LEU A 105 7.80 3.87 -2.77
C LEU A 105 6.44 3.40 -2.22
N ILE A 106 5.43 3.46 -3.06
CA ILE A 106 4.13 2.83 -2.83
C ILE A 106 4.02 1.60 -3.72
N ALA A 107 4.22 0.42 -3.12
CA ALA A 107 4.02 -0.87 -3.77
C ALA A 107 2.52 -1.20 -3.78
N ASN A 108 1.79 -0.58 -4.73
CA ASN A 108 0.34 -0.67 -4.86
C ASN A 108 -0.14 -1.63 -5.96
N SER A 109 0.69 -1.97 -6.96
CA SER A 109 0.34 -2.96 -7.98
C SER A 109 -0.28 -4.23 -7.38
N GLY A 110 -1.41 -4.66 -7.93
CA GLY A 110 -2.20 -5.74 -7.36
C GLY A 110 -2.95 -6.56 -8.39
N ALA A 111 -3.01 -7.88 -8.18
CA ALA A 111 -3.89 -8.82 -8.86
C ALA A 111 -4.72 -9.61 -7.84
N LEU A 112 -5.95 -9.98 -8.21
CA LEU A 112 -6.91 -10.66 -7.34
C LEU A 112 -7.41 -11.95 -8.01
N TRP A 113 -7.46 -13.03 -7.24
CA TRP A 113 -8.12 -14.27 -7.60
C TRP A 113 -8.58 -14.99 -6.32
N TRP A 114 -9.89 -15.02 -6.06
CA TRP A 114 -10.45 -15.67 -4.87
C TRP A 114 -11.11 -16.99 -5.25
N LYS A 115 -10.39 -18.08 -4.99
CA LYS A 115 -10.83 -19.46 -5.15
C LYS A 115 -10.12 -20.35 -4.12
N ASN A 116 -10.73 -21.50 -3.84
CA ASN A 116 -10.05 -22.55 -3.09
C ASN A 116 -8.80 -23.02 -3.85
N VAL A 117 -7.88 -23.70 -3.15
CA VAL A 117 -6.62 -24.18 -3.74
C VAL A 117 -6.88 -25.07 -4.95
N VAL A 118 -7.81 -26.03 -4.84
CA VAL A 118 -8.20 -26.95 -5.93
C VAL A 118 -8.79 -26.22 -7.15
N ASP A 119 -9.40 -25.06 -6.93
CA ASP A 119 -10.07 -24.25 -7.95
C ASP A 119 -9.20 -23.10 -8.47
N THR A 120 -7.91 -23.06 -8.11
CA THR A 120 -6.97 -22.01 -8.50
C THR A 120 -6.05 -22.52 -9.60
N PRO A 121 -6.26 -22.14 -10.88
CA PRO A 121 -5.34 -22.52 -11.95
C PRO A 121 -3.94 -21.94 -11.71
N MET A 122 -2.90 -22.70 -12.00
CA MET A 122 -1.50 -22.26 -11.76
C MET A 122 -1.17 -20.95 -12.46
N LYS A 123 -1.66 -20.72 -13.70
CA LYS A 123 -1.49 -19.42 -14.38
C LYS A 123 -2.09 -18.24 -13.61
N ARG A 124 -3.18 -18.45 -12.85
CA ARG A 124 -3.78 -17.41 -11.98
C ARG A 124 -2.97 -17.25 -10.71
N TYR A 125 -2.51 -18.36 -10.11
CA TYR A 125 -1.61 -18.32 -8.96
C TYR A 125 -0.34 -17.54 -9.29
N ASP A 126 0.37 -17.90 -10.37
CA ASP A 126 1.62 -17.26 -10.79
C ASP A 126 1.43 -15.78 -11.10
N LEU A 127 0.31 -15.41 -11.72
CA LEU A 127 -0.04 -14.01 -11.95
C LEU A 127 -0.19 -13.25 -10.63
N VAL A 128 -0.91 -13.81 -9.67
CA VAL A 128 -1.19 -13.17 -8.38
C VAL A 128 0.09 -13.06 -7.53
N GLN A 129 0.91 -14.12 -7.44
CA GLN A 129 2.20 -14.07 -6.75
C GLN A 129 3.18 -13.12 -7.45
N GLY A 130 3.23 -13.19 -8.78
CA GLY A 130 4.12 -12.40 -9.61
C GLY A 130 3.87 -10.90 -9.49
N VAL A 131 2.60 -10.48 -9.52
CA VAL A 131 2.24 -9.05 -9.39
C VAL A 131 2.36 -8.57 -7.94
N ASN A 132 1.87 -9.35 -6.97
CA ASN A 132 1.77 -8.90 -5.58
C ASN A 132 3.11 -9.05 -4.85
N ALA A 133 3.43 -10.25 -4.36
CA ALA A 133 4.60 -10.49 -3.52
C ALA A 133 5.91 -10.27 -4.28
N ARG A 134 6.12 -10.98 -5.41
CA ARG A 134 7.37 -10.88 -6.19
C ARG A 134 7.56 -9.48 -6.76
N GLY A 135 6.50 -8.89 -7.32
CA GLY A 135 6.56 -7.54 -7.88
C GLY A 135 6.91 -6.48 -6.83
N SER A 136 6.30 -6.56 -5.65
CA SER A 136 6.65 -5.66 -4.53
C SER A 136 8.08 -5.85 -4.08
N PHE A 137 8.54 -7.11 -3.96
CA PHE A 137 9.93 -7.41 -3.62
C PHE A 137 10.92 -6.84 -4.65
N ALA A 138 10.65 -7.01 -5.95
CA ALA A 138 11.49 -6.47 -7.01
C ALA A 138 11.57 -4.94 -6.95
N CYS A 139 10.43 -4.25 -6.76
CA CYS A 139 10.42 -2.80 -6.61
C CYS A 139 11.20 -2.34 -5.38
N VAL A 140 10.99 -2.99 -4.23
CA VAL A 140 11.74 -2.69 -3.00
C VAL A 140 13.24 -2.90 -3.22
N ARG A 141 13.66 -4.05 -3.75
CA ARG A 141 15.06 -4.37 -4.06
C ARG A 141 15.70 -3.29 -4.93
N ALA A 142 14.99 -2.82 -5.95
CA ALA A 142 15.53 -1.83 -6.88
C ALA A 142 15.68 -0.43 -6.26
N VAL A 143 14.71 0.03 -5.44
CA VAL A 143 14.80 1.37 -4.83
C VAL A 143 15.73 1.43 -3.62
N LEU A 144 15.91 0.30 -2.92
CA LEU A 144 16.54 0.26 -1.60
C LEU A 144 17.99 0.77 -1.59
N PRO A 145 18.88 0.45 -2.55
CA PRO A 145 20.23 1.00 -2.60
C PRO A 145 20.27 2.53 -2.61
N HIS A 146 19.33 3.17 -3.30
CA HIS A 146 19.23 4.63 -3.36
C HIS A 146 18.78 5.21 -2.02
N MET A 147 17.76 4.63 -1.40
CA MET A 147 17.29 5.05 -0.07
C MET A 147 18.36 4.83 1.01
N ILE A 148 19.13 3.73 0.94
CA ILE A 148 20.24 3.44 1.86
C ILE A 148 21.32 4.51 1.75
N LYS A 149 21.73 4.84 0.51
CA LYS A 149 22.71 5.90 0.25
C LYS A 149 22.21 7.27 0.74
N GLN A 150 20.92 7.56 0.57
CA GLN A 150 20.26 8.77 1.03
C GLN A 150 20.05 8.81 2.56
N ARG A 151 20.13 7.66 3.24
CA ARG A 151 19.76 7.47 4.66
C ARG A 151 18.38 8.04 4.99
N SER A 152 17.44 7.88 4.05
CA SER A 152 16.05 8.29 4.19
C SER A 152 15.17 7.62 3.15
N GLY A 153 13.92 7.35 3.51
CA GLY A 153 12.91 6.87 2.59
C GLY A 153 11.67 6.31 3.29
N HIS A 154 10.56 6.22 2.56
CA HIS A 154 9.34 5.57 3.01
C HIS A 154 8.91 4.50 2.02
N ILE A 155 8.69 3.29 2.51
CA ILE A 155 8.17 2.18 1.73
C ILE A 155 6.83 1.78 2.33
N ILE A 156 5.78 1.78 1.51
CA ILE A 156 4.46 1.30 1.92
C ILE A 156 4.01 0.23 0.93
N THR A 157 3.74 -0.98 1.45
CA THR A 157 3.09 -2.03 0.67
C THR A 157 1.59 -1.98 0.94
N MET A 158 0.78 -1.97 -0.12
CA MET A 158 -0.68 -1.98 0.05
C MET A 158 -1.13 -3.40 0.39
N SER A 159 -1.00 -3.82 1.64
CA SER A 159 -1.22 -5.21 2.09
C SER A 159 -1.84 -5.29 3.49
N PRO A 160 -2.62 -6.34 3.79
CA PRO A 160 -3.37 -6.48 5.04
C PRO A 160 -2.48 -6.91 6.21
N PRO A 161 -2.90 -6.65 7.45
CA PRO A 161 -2.42 -7.41 8.60
C PRO A 161 -2.61 -8.93 8.38
N ILE A 162 -1.73 -9.73 8.96
CA ILE A 162 -1.79 -11.20 8.83
C ILE A 162 -2.91 -11.73 9.73
N ASP A 163 -3.88 -12.38 9.11
CA ASP A 163 -4.93 -13.15 9.77
C ASP A 163 -4.98 -14.58 9.22
N LEU A 164 -5.05 -15.53 10.13
CA LEU A 164 -4.95 -16.95 9.83
C LEU A 164 -6.27 -17.68 10.08
N GLU A 165 -7.28 -16.97 10.58
CA GLU A 165 -8.60 -17.55 10.88
C GLU A 165 -9.52 -17.52 9.64
N HIS A 166 -9.39 -16.51 8.77
CA HIS A 166 -10.31 -16.27 7.64
C HIS A 166 -9.66 -16.43 6.26
N MET A 167 -9.00 -17.58 6.04
CA MET A 167 -8.25 -17.83 4.80
C MET A 167 -8.99 -18.65 3.73
N GLU A 168 -10.11 -19.27 4.10
CA GLU A 168 -10.89 -20.13 3.20
C GLU A 168 -11.28 -19.41 1.90
N GLY A 169 -11.19 -20.12 0.77
CA GLY A 169 -11.50 -19.56 -0.55
C GLY A 169 -10.52 -18.50 -1.06
N LYS A 170 -9.44 -18.18 -0.33
CA LYS A 170 -8.52 -17.09 -0.67
C LYS A 170 -7.05 -17.41 -0.44
N VAL A 171 -6.70 -18.65 -0.08
CA VAL A 171 -5.34 -19.06 0.32
C VAL A 171 -4.26 -18.57 -0.64
N GLY A 172 -4.36 -18.86 -1.95
CA GLY A 172 -3.36 -18.43 -2.92
C GLY A 172 -3.23 -16.90 -3.00
N TYR A 173 -4.34 -16.17 -2.93
CA TYR A 173 -4.32 -14.71 -2.90
C TYR A 173 -3.71 -14.17 -1.60
N LEU A 174 -4.10 -14.70 -0.44
CA LEU A 174 -3.59 -14.26 0.86
C LEU A 174 -2.10 -14.56 1.02
N MET A 175 -1.58 -15.68 0.51
CA MET A 175 -0.13 -15.92 0.44
C MET A 175 0.60 -14.76 -0.25
N SER A 176 0.04 -14.27 -1.36
CA SER A 176 0.64 -13.16 -2.12
C SER A 176 0.58 -11.83 -1.37
N LYS A 177 -0.52 -11.56 -0.65
CA LYS A 177 -0.70 -10.31 0.10
C LYS A 177 0.06 -10.33 1.42
N TYR A 178 0.08 -11.45 2.14
CA TYR A 178 0.88 -11.63 3.35
C TYR A 178 2.38 -11.66 3.04
N GLY A 179 2.80 -12.14 1.86
CA GLY A 179 4.18 -11.95 1.39
C GLY A 179 4.58 -10.47 1.33
N MET A 180 3.68 -9.59 0.90
CA MET A 180 3.92 -8.13 0.90
C MET A 180 3.97 -7.55 2.32
N THR A 181 3.15 -8.06 3.25
CA THR A 181 3.16 -7.65 4.66
C THR A 181 4.44 -8.10 5.36
N ILE A 182 4.86 -9.35 5.14
CA ILE A 182 6.12 -9.89 5.66
C ILE A 182 7.30 -9.09 5.11
N LEU A 183 7.31 -8.79 3.80
CA LEU A 183 8.31 -7.90 3.22
C LEU A 183 8.36 -6.56 3.94
N ALA A 184 7.20 -5.91 4.16
CA ALA A 184 7.17 -4.61 4.81
C ALA A 184 7.72 -4.66 6.24
N MET A 185 7.30 -5.65 7.02
CA MET A 185 7.68 -5.80 8.43
C MET A 185 9.13 -6.25 8.59
N GLY A 186 9.60 -7.22 7.80
CA GLY A 186 10.98 -7.70 7.81
C GLY A 186 11.95 -6.61 7.36
N LEU A 187 11.63 -5.91 6.27
CA LEU A 187 12.45 -4.81 5.77
C LEU A 187 12.60 -3.70 6.80
N ALA A 188 11.56 -3.39 7.59
CA ALA A 188 11.63 -2.38 8.64
C ALA A 188 12.74 -2.65 9.67
N GLU A 189 13.04 -3.93 9.93
CA GLU A 189 14.13 -4.35 10.80
C GLU A 189 15.48 -4.21 10.09
N GLU A 190 15.59 -4.69 8.85
CA GLU A 190 16.82 -4.65 8.04
C GLU A 190 17.32 -3.21 7.82
N VAL A 191 16.40 -2.26 7.64
CA VAL A 191 16.75 -0.88 7.24
C VAL A 191 16.76 0.11 8.39
N ARG A 192 16.67 -0.38 9.64
CA ARG A 192 16.56 0.46 10.84
C ARG A 192 17.68 1.49 10.94
N GLU A 193 18.91 1.08 10.68
CA GLU A 193 20.08 1.93 10.79
C GLU A 193 20.19 2.98 9.67
N PHE A 194 19.42 2.85 8.60
CA PHE A 194 19.46 3.77 7.45
C PHE A 194 18.34 4.83 7.49
N ASN A 195 17.56 4.92 8.57
CA ASN A 195 16.46 5.89 8.70
C ASN A 195 15.44 5.80 7.54
N ILE A 196 15.20 4.59 7.04
CA ILE A 196 14.17 4.27 6.04
C ILE A 196 12.99 3.66 6.78
N SER A 197 11.75 4.05 6.51
CA SER A 197 10.57 3.38 7.08
C SER A 197 9.98 2.37 6.10
N SER A 198 9.41 1.30 6.64
CA SER A 198 8.68 0.30 5.86
C SER A 198 7.43 -0.15 6.62
N ASN A 199 6.27 -0.05 5.99
CA ASN A 199 4.97 -0.36 6.58
C ASN A 199 4.05 -1.05 5.56
N ALA A 200 3.03 -1.75 6.05
CA ALA A 200 1.91 -2.22 5.26
C ALA A 200 0.67 -1.37 5.54
N LEU A 201 -0.19 -1.14 4.55
CA LEU A 201 -1.46 -0.43 4.70
C LEU A 201 -2.61 -1.18 4.01
N TRP A 202 -3.74 -1.25 4.70
CA TRP A 202 -4.97 -1.86 4.20
C TRP A 202 -6.21 -1.05 4.56
N PRO A 203 -7.24 -1.03 3.70
CA PRO A 203 -8.47 -0.35 4.03
C PRO A 203 -9.31 -1.16 5.01
N LYS A 204 -9.95 -0.47 5.96
CA LYS A 204 -10.93 -1.07 6.88
C LYS A 204 -12.15 -1.60 6.13
N THR A 205 -12.58 -0.88 5.09
CA THR A 205 -13.76 -1.20 4.27
C THR A 205 -13.33 -1.58 2.86
N MET A 206 -14.24 -2.13 2.06
CA MET A 206 -13.97 -2.26 0.63
C MET A 206 -13.82 -0.87 -0.01
N ILE A 207 -13.07 -0.79 -1.11
CA ILE A 207 -12.78 0.46 -1.82
C ILE A 207 -13.36 0.43 -3.23
N GLU A 208 -14.01 1.51 -3.64
CA GLU A 208 -14.50 1.69 -5.00
C GLU A 208 -13.32 1.68 -5.99
N SER A 209 -13.27 0.65 -6.83
CA SER A 209 -12.20 0.41 -7.79
C SER A 209 -12.67 -0.51 -8.91
N PHE A 210 -11.92 -0.56 -10.00
CA PHE A 210 -12.18 -1.54 -11.07
C PHE A 210 -12.16 -2.98 -10.57
N ALA A 211 -11.36 -3.30 -9.56
CA ALA A 211 -11.34 -4.64 -8.98
C ALA A 211 -12.67 -4.96 -8.27
N THR A 212 -13.19 -4.05 -7.45
CA THR A 212 -14.46 -4.28 -6.74
C THR A 212 -15.65 -4.34 -7.70
N MET A 213 -15.66 -3.49 -8.73
CA MET A 213 -16.67 -3.51 -9.78
C MET A 213 -16.63 -4.80 -10.62
N ASN A 214 -15.46 -5.19 -11.13
CA ASN A 214 -15.33 -6.34 -12.04
C ASN A 214 -15.49 -7.70 -11.35
N PHE A 215 -15.20 -7.78 -10.05
CA PHE A 215 -15.42 -9.00 -9.26
C PHE A 215 -16.76 -8.99 -8.51
N HIS A 216 -17.62 -7.98 -8.73
CA HIS A 216 -18.94 -7.84 -8.10
C HIS A 216 -18.89 -7.95 -6.57
N LEU A 217 -17.91 -7.29 -5.96
CA LEU A 217 -17.63 -7.41 -4.52
C LEU A 217 -18.54 -6.50 -3.68
N GLY A 218 -19.81 -6.87 -3.58
CA GLY A 218 -20.84 -6.11 -2.86
C GLY A 218 -21.38 -4.93 -3.64
N GLU A 219 -22.14 -4.08 -2.96
CA GLU A 219 -22.78 -2.91 -3.54
C GLU A 219 -21.98 -1.63 -3.27
N ARG A 220 -22.21 -0.58 -4.06
CA ARG A 220 -21.49 0.69 -3.96
C ARG A 220 -21.57 1.34 -2.56
N TRP A 221 -22.66 1.18 -1.82
CA TRP A 221 -22.78 1.70 -0.45
C TRP A 221 -21.90 0.95 0.56
N MET A 222 -21.43 -0.25 0.22
CA MET A 222 -20.49 -1.03 1.03
C MET A 222 -19.03 -0.62 0.79
N TRP A 223 -18.79 0.40 -0.04
CA TRP A 223 -17.45 0.84 -0.41
C TRP A 223 -17.17 2.26 0.08
N ARG A 224 -15.89 2.53 0.35
CA ARG A 224 -15.36 3.90 0.45
C ARG A 224 -14.60 4.30 -0.81
N LYS A 225 -14.49 5.61 -1.03
CA LYS A 225 -13.66 6.20 -2.08
C LYS A 225 -12.19 5.89 -1.79
N ALA A 226 -11.42 5.69 -2.85
CA ALA A 226 -9.98 5.43 -2.74
C ALA A 226 -9.18 6.57 -2.09
N SER A 227 -9.73 7.79 -2.04
CA SER A 227 -9.11 8.95 -1.41
C SER A 227 -8.84 8.78 0.09
N ILE A 228 -9.51 7.85 0.79
CA ILE A 228 -9.18 7.53 2.20
C ILE A 228 -7.77 6.95 2.35
N LEU A 229 -7.37 6.07 1.42
CA LEU A 229 -6.04 5.50 1.42
C LEU A 229 -4.99 6.52 1.00
N ALA A 230 -5.33 7.42 0.07
CA ALA A 230 -4.46 8.52 -0.32
C ALA A 230 -4.16 9.46 0.86
N ASP A 231 -5.19 9.82 1.62
CA ASP A 231 -5.05 10.63 2.83
C ASP A 231 -4.25 9.90 3.92
N CYS A 232 -4.53 8.62 4.15
CA CYS A 232 -3.82 7.83 5.15
C CYS A 232 -2.32 7.70 4.78
N VAL A 233 -1.99 7.40 3.52
CA VAL A 233 -0.60 7.33 3.06
C VAL A 233 0.11 8.67 3.22
N LEU A 234 -0.54 9.78 2.84
CA LEU A 234 0.03 11.12 3.00
C LEU A 234 0.35 11.43 4.46
N MET A 235 -0.54 11.05 5.38
CA MET A 235 -0.28 11.17 6.82
C MET A 235 0.88 10.26 7.25
N MET A 236 0.88 8.97 6.88
CA MET A 236 1.93 8.02 7.27
C MET A 236 3.35 8.46 6.89
N VAL A 237 3.55 9.04 5.70
CA VAL A 237 4.87 9.52 5.26
C VAL A 237 5.27 10.87 5.87
N ASN A 238 4.37 11.51 6.62
CA ASN A 238 4.60 12.77 7.33
C ASN A 238 4.43 12.63 8.85
N GLU A 239 4.43 11.40 9.39
CA GLU A 239 4.16 11.14 10.81
C GLU A 239 5.08 11.98 11.73
N PRO A 240 4.52 12.77 12.68
CA PRO A 240 5.33 13.59 13.58
C PRO A 240 6.13 12.73 14.58
N GLY A 241 7.33 13.20 14.96
CA GLY A 241 8.02 12.69 16.14
C GLY A 241 8.96 11.48 15.92
N GLY A 242 9.26 11.11 14.68
CA GLY A 242 10.31 10.13 14.36
C GLY A 242 9.89 9.04 13.38
N ARG A 243 10.60 7.91 13.39
CA ARG A 243 10.44 6.82 12.43
C ARG A 243 9.23 5.94 12.74
N PHE A 244 8.09 6.17 12.08
CA PHE A 244 6.95 5.25 12.06
C PHE A 244 7.22 4.10 11.08
N SER A 245 7.56 2.92 11.58
CA SER A 245 8.03 1.79 10.76
C SER A 245 7.73 0.44 11.42
N GLY A 246 7.50 -0.59 10.60
CA GLY A 246 7.25 -1.96 11.07
C GLY A 246 5.78 -2.25 11.41
N HIS A 247 4.85 -1.45 10.89
CA HIS A 247 3.43 -1.58 11.19
C HIS A 247 2.63 -2.15 10.01
N ALA A 248 1.64 -2.99 10.31
CA ALA A 248 0.54 -3.30 9.40
C ALA A 248 -0.67 -2.46 9.78
N VAL A 249 -0.99 -1.48 8.95
CA VAL A 249 -1.88 -0.36 9.25
C VAL A 249 -3.26 -0.56 8.65
N ILE A 250 -4.29 -0.18 9.40
CA ILE A 250 -5.66 -0.02 8.92
C ILE A 250 -5.99 1.46 8.84
N ASP A 251 -6.42 1.94 7.68
CA ASP A 251 -6.63 3.37 7.37
C ASP A 251 -7.43 4.16 8.42
N GLU A 252 -8.71 3.82 8.63
CA GLU A 252 -9.58 4.55 9.54
C GLU A 252 -9.09 4.46 10.99
N VAL A 253 -8.53 3.31 11.39
CA VAL A 253 -8.00 3.14 12.76
C VAL A 253 -6.84 4.10 12.99
N PHE A 254 -5.87 4.12 12.07
CA PHE A 254 -4.74 5.01 12.11
C PHE A 254 -5.16 6.49 12.12
N MET A 255 -6.11 6.85 11.25
CA MET A 255 -6.61 8.22 11.12
C MET A 255 -7.40 8.67 12.37
N ARG A 256 -8.20 7.79 12.98
CA ARG A 256 -8.92 8.08 14.23
C ARG A 256 -7.99 8.34 15.40
N GLU A 257 -6.93 7.53 15.54
CA GLU A 257 -5.90 7.76 16.56
C GLU A 257 -5.17 9.11 16.40
N ARG A 258 -5.26 9.72 15.22
CA ARG A 258 -4.69 11.04 14.90
C ARG A 258 -5.74 12.16 14.92
N GLY A 259 -6.91 11.90 15.49
CA GLY A 259 -7.95 12.89 15.74
C GLY A 259 -8.90 13.15 14.57
N ILE A 260 -8.93 12.28 13.56
CA ILE A 260 -9.96 12.35 12.50
C ILE A 260 -11.19 11.59 12.97
N GLU A 261 -12.32 12.29 13.13
CA GLU A 261 -13.56 11.69 13.62
C GLU A 261 -14.59 11.45 12.50
N ASP A 262 -14.64 12.37 11.53
CA ASP A 262 -15.57 12.34 10.40
C ASP A 262 -14.94 11.70 9.15
N PHE A 263 -15.55 10.61 8.69
CA PHE A 263 -15.17 9.87 7.49
C PHE A 263 -16.24 9.92 6.39
N SER A 264 -17.29 10.73 6.57
CA SER A 264 -18.41 10.85 5.64
C SER A 264 -17.98 11.23 4.22
N ARG A 265 -16.92 12.06 4.09
CA ARG A 265 -16.35 12.44 2.78
C ARG A 265 -15.88 11.26 1.92
N TYR A 266 -15.53 10.15 2.57
CA TYR A 266 -15.07 8.92 1.91
C TYR A 266 -16.22 7.97 1.56
N GLN A 267 -17.46 8.22 1.97
CA GLN A 267 -18.59 7.37 1.60
C GLN A 267 -18.85 7.48 0.10
N CYS A 268 -19.02 6.34 -0.58
CA CYS A 268 -19.43 6.34 -2.00
C CYS A 268 -20.90 6.75 -2.16
N VAL A 269 -21.74 6.41 -1.17
CA VAL A 269 -23.14 6.81 -1.08
C VAL A 269 -23.32 7.67 0.17
N PRO A 270 -23.62 8.98 0.04
CA PRO A 270 -23.76 9.88 1.19
C PRO A 270 -24.74 9.36 2.23
N GLY A 271 -24.34 9.40 3.51
CA GLY A 271 -25.16 8.95 4.64
C GLY A 271 -25.23 7.43 4.82
N LYS A 272 -24.51 6.64 4.03
CA LYS A 272 -24.40 5.18 4.18
C LYS A 272 -23.01 4.82 4.68
N GLU A 273 -22.93 4.29 5.90
CA GLU A 273 -21.66 3.86 6.47
C GLU A 273 -21.30 2.44 6.01
N PRO A 274 -20.19 2.24 5.30
CA PRO A 274 -19.79 0.93 4.81
C PRO A 274 -19.41 -0.03 5.97
N PRO A 275 -19.79 -1.32 5.89
CA PRO A 275 -19.34 -2.30 6.87
C PRO A 275 -17.82 -2.53 6.74
N PRO A 276 -17.13 -2.90 7.83
CA PRO A 276 -15.74 -3.29 7.74
C PRO A 276 -15.61 -4.57 6.92
N ALA A 277 -14.56 -4.65 6.10
CA ALA A 277 -14.20 -5.83 5.31
C ALA A 277 -13.55 -6.94 6.15
N TRP A 278 -13.30 -6.65 7.44
CA TRP A 278 -12.68 -7.52 8.43
C TRP A 278 -13.51 -7.56 9.73
N PRO A 279 -13.49 -8.65 10.50
CA PRO A 279 -14.20 -8.74 11.78
C PRO A 279 -13.78 -7.63 12.75
N ALA A 280 -14.74 -7.07 13.50
CA ALA A 280 -14.51 -5.94 14.40
C ALA A 280 -13.49 -6.22 15.51
N SER A 281 -13.31 -7.48 15.91
CA SER A 281 -12.34 -7.93 16.93
C SER A 281 -10.88 -7.64 16.61
N LYS A 282 -10.55 -7.35 15.34
CA LYS A 282 -9.18 -7.04 14.88
C LYS A 282 -8.97 -5.56 14.53
N LEU A 283 -9.99 -4.72 14.67
CA LEU A 283 -9.90 -3.26 14.44
C LEU A 283 -9.30 -2.49 15.63
N GLY A 284 -8.86 -3.20 16.68
CA GLY A 284 -8.26 -2.63 17.88
C GLY A 284 -6.81 -3.08 18.09
N THR A 285 -5.89 -2.11 18.06
CA THR A 285 -4.44 -2.18 18.39
C THR A 285 -3.55 -3.02 17.47
N PHE A 286 -2.44 -2.40 17.04
CA PHE A 286 -1.31 -2.96 16.28
C PHE A 286 -0.54 -4.05 17.06
N ARG A 287 -1.21 -5.10 17.52
CA ARG A 287 -0.60 -6.15 18.35
C ARG A 287 -0.79 -7.53 17.76
N THR A 288 0.28 -8.31 17.91
CA THR A 288 0.33 -9.74 17.64
C THR A 288 -0.65 -10.51 18.54
N PRO A 289 -1.21 -11.65 18.08
CA PRO A 289 -2.18 -12.45 18.83
C PRO A 289 -1.62 -12.93 20.18
N LYS A 290 -2.46 -12.96 21.22
CA LYS A 290 -2.15 -13.57 22.53
C LYS A 290 -2.99 -14.83 22.80
N ASN A 291 -2.24 -15.88 23.18
CA ASN A 291 -2.51 -17.01 24.08
C ASN A 291 -3.60 -18.06 23.79
N ALA A 292 -3.14 -19.27 23.42
CA ALA A 292 -3.57 -20.55 23.98
C ALA A 292 -2.33 -21.45 24.19
N SER A 293 -2.36 -22.40 25.14
CA SER A 293 -1.23 -23.29 25.46
C SER A 293 -1.01 -24.35 24.37
N VAL A 294 0.20 -24.40 23.80
CA VAL A 294 0.54 -25.32 22.70
C VAL A 294 1.75 -26.19 23.08
N PRO A 295 1.80 -27.48 22.66
CA PRO A 295 2.90 -28.37 23.03
C PRO A 295 4.28 -27.89 22.54
N PRO A 296 5.37 -28.28 23.23
CA PRO A 296 6.74 -27.97 22.78
C PRO A 296 7.00 -28.48 21.35
N GLY A 297 7.61 -27.64 20.52
CA GLY A 297 7.95 -27.96 19.12
C GLY A 297 6.84 -27.66 18.10
N VAL A 298 5.65 -27.24 18.54
CA VAL A 298 4.58 -26.78 17.66
C VAL A 298 4.44 -25.26 17.80
N TYR A 299 4.81 -24.53 16.74
CA TYR A 299 4.46 -23.13 16.62
C TYR A 299 3.02 -23.04 16.09
N SER A 300 2.06 -22.87 17.01
CA SER A 300 0.76 -22.37 16.60
C SER A 300 0.86 -20.86 16.48
N LEU A 301 0.42 -20.29 15.36
CA LEU A 301 0.38 -18.83 15.20
C LEU A 301 -0.59 -18.14 16.18
N ASN A 302 -1.39 -18.92 16.93
CA ASN A 302 -2.22 -18.46 18.04
C ASN A 302 -1.55 -18.62 19.43
N ALA A 303 -0.27 -19.03 19.48
CA ALA A 303 0.45 -19.27 20.72
C ALA A 303 1.87 -18.69 20.68
N ALA A 304 2.08 -17.56 21.34
CA ALA A 304 3.40 -17.06 21.68
C ALA A 304 3.46 -16.84 23.20
N SER A 305 4.14 -17.74 23.90
CA SER A 305 4.52 -17.53 25.31
C SER A 305 5.85 -16.77 25.38
N SER A 306 5.85 -15.76 26.25
CA SER A 306 7.02 -15.20 26.91
C SER A 306 7.94 -16.29 27.45
N ASN A 307 9.24 -16.20 27.16
CA ASN A 307 10.30 -16.35 28.16
C ASN A 307 11.63 -15.87 27.58
N HIS A 308 12.05 -14.70 28.04
CA HIS A 308 13.47 -14.44 28.26
C HIS A 308 13.92 -15.35 29.41
N SER A 309 14.79 -16.32 29.14
CA SER A 309 15.82 -16.74 30.08
C SER A 309 16.84 -17.65 29.38
N LYS A 310 18.04 -17.12 29.19
CA LYS A 310 19.36 -17.78 29.14
C LYS A 310 19.50 -19.03 28.25
N LEU A 311 20.28 -18.88 27.17
CA LEU A 311 21.62 -19.47 27.00
C LEU A 311 22.39 -18.67 25.95
#